data_AF-A0A941GQR9-F1
#
_entry.id   AF-A0A941GQR9-F1
#
_cell.length_a   1.000
_cell.length_b   1.000
_cell.length_c   1.000
_cell.angle_alpha   90.00
_cell.angle_beta   90.00
_cell.angle_gamma   90.00
#
_symmetry.space_group_name_H-M   'P 1'
#
loop_
_entity.id
_entity.type
_entity.pdbx_description
1 polymer ?
#
loop_
_entity_poly.entity_id
_entity_poly.type
_entity_poly.pdbx_seq_one_letter_code
_entity_poly.pdbx_strand_id
1 'polypeptide(L)'
;MPTIIAVWLRYFLYRHLRYLGTKVRRLIVGARQGEQPKIIENLEARFQTGTINLEQVNTGALIEAVYSQEKFGFFGLPLRCDPIDFFCRTLPNLLLSFGLLGTFLGMTINLANLTQTITQVDINDVRSLVEQLNQPLQGMGIAFITSLVAVACSAFLTVVNFTWNTSIAKSTLINSLEDYLDNVYLQNLPIRHPMDEAVDRLVGELSAFLHTFGETIQESLQKSIVVPVEKIVEQNAKLSEFATQVYTGLIDSSHTIEHSAESFSKAANVLDRSRFPEKLSSATADLSIAQNQFSQSSLVLKKSTQSIEYTLQAMQTSIQSLLNMGEEISSLNQKYATLVSLTEKRIVIEEAGLNEIKYELDRLIDKLKKI
;
A
#
# COMPACT_ATOMS: atom_id res chain seq x y z
N MET A 1 -17.68 -63.22 -64.82
CA MET A 1 -16.42 -62.87 -64.12
C MET A 1 -16.61 -61.94 -62.92
N PRO A 2 -17.22 -60.74 -63.02
CA PRO A 2 -17.30 -59.80 -61.88
C PRO A 2 -18.18 -60.31 -60.72
N THR A 3 -19.21 -61.09 -61.02
CA THR A 3 -20.12 -61.68 -60.03
C THR A 3 -19.42 -62.70 -59.15
N ILE A 4 -18.67 -63.63 -59.74
CA ILE A 4 -17.90 -64.64 -59.01
C ILE A 4 -16.89 -63.96 -58.08
N ILE A 5 -16.14 -62.97 -58.59
CA ILE A 5 -15.18 -62.21 -57.77
C ILE A 5 -15.88 -61.55 -56.58
N ALA A 6 -17.03 -60.91 -56.79
CA ALA A 6 -17.78 -60.26 -55.72
C ALA A 6 -18.29 -61.24 -54.65
N VAL A 7 -18.74 -62.44 -55.04
CA VAL A 7 -19.15 -63.53 -54.13
C VAL A 7 -17.98 -63.95 -53.25
N TRP A 8 -16.81 -64.17 -53.85
CA TRP A 8 -15.59 -64.56 -53.13
C TRP A 8 -15.10 -63.46 -52.19
N LEU A 9 -15.09 -62.22 -52.66
CA LEU A 9 -14.72 -61.04 -51.88
C LEU A 9 -15.62 -60.89 -50.65
N ARG A 10 -16.93 -61.09 -50.84
CA ARG A 10 -17.95 -61.03 -49.79
C ARG A 10 -17.77 -62.12 -48.76
N TYR A 11 -17.58 -63.35 -49.21
CA TYR A 11 -17.33 -64.50 -48.34
C TYR A 11 -16.08 -64.31 -47.50
N PHE A 12 -14.99 -63.84 -48.12
CA PHE A 12 -13.72 -63.65 -47.43
C PHE A 12 -13.79 -62.52 -46.39
N LEU A 13 -14.43 -61.39 -46.74
CA LEU A 13 -14.68 -60.30 -45.79
C LEU A 13 -15.55 -60.77 -44.60
N TYR A 14 -16.65 -61.47 -44.87
CA TYR A 14 -17.52 -62.00 -43.82
C TYR A 14 -16.77 -62.97 -42.88
N ARG A 15 -15.97 -63.89 -43.45
CA ARG A 15 -15.14 -64.82 -42.68
C ARG A 15 -14.09 -64.10 -41.85
N HIS A 16 -13.44 -63.07 -42.40
CA HIS A 16 -12.42 -62.29 -41.71
C HIS A 16 -13.01 -61.50 -40.53
N LEU A 17 -14.15 -60.83 -40.72
CA LEU A 17 -14.83 -60.10 -39.64
C LEU A 17 -15.30 -61.03 -38.52
N ARG A 18 -15.89 -62.17 -38.87
CA ARG A 18 -16.31 -63.17 -37.88
C ARG A 18 -15.11 -63.78 -37.14
N TYR A 19 -13.99 -63.99 -37.83
CA TYR A 19 -12.75 -64.47 -37.23
C TYR A 19 -12.19 -63.47 -36.21
N LEU A 20 -12.12 -62.19 -36.58
CA LEU A 20 -11.71 -61.11 -35.67
C LEU A 20 -12.64 -61.03 -34.47
N GLY A 21 -13.96 -60.96 -34.67
CA GLY A 21 -14.92 -60.86 -33.57
C GLY A 21 -14.86 -62.05 -32.61
N THR A 22 -14.65 -63.26 -33.14
CA THR A 22 -14.46 -64.45 -32.30
C THR A 22 -13.15 -64.39 -31.52
N LYS A 23 -12.06 -63.87 -32.11
CA LYS A 23 -10.78 -63.68 -31.40
C LYS A 23 -10.91 -62.66 -30.29
N VAL A 24 -11.54 -61.52 -30.54
CA VAL A 24 -11.77 -60.48 -29.53
C VAL A 24 -12.62 -61.04 -28.39
N ARG A 25 -13.72 -61.72 -28.70
CA ARG A 25 -14.59 -62.34 -27.68
C ARG A 25 -13.88 -63.41 -26.83
N ARG A 26 -12.90 -64.13 -27.39
CA ARG A 26 -12.07 -65.06 -26.59
C ARG A 26 -11.22 -64.34 -25.55
N LEU A 27 -10.72 -63.15 -25.88
CA LEU A 27 -9.92 -62.34 -24.96
C LEU A 27 -10.79 -61.81 -23.80
N ILE A 28 -12.06 -61.49 -24.06
CA ILE A 28 -13.03 -61.07 -23.05
C ILE A 28 -13.34 -62.18 -22.04
N VAL A 29 -13.50 -63.42 -22.51
CA VAL A 29 -13.83 -64.58 -21.66
C VAL A 29 -12.59 -65.15 -20.91
N GLY A 30 -11.43 -64.49 -21.01
CA GLY A 30 -10.23 -64.86 -20.24
C GLY A 30 -9.41 -66.04 -20.80
N ALA A 31 -9.66 -66.48 -22.04
CA ALA A 31 -8.89 -67.55 -22.67
C ALA A 31 -7.55 -67.01 -23.25
N ARG A 32 -6.51 -66.94 -22.42
CA ARG A 32 -5.15 -66.43 -22.76
C ARG A 32 -4.28 -67.37 -23.61
N GLN A 33 -4.80 -68.00 -24.66
CA GLN A 33 -3.95 -68.76 -25.59
C GLN A 33 -4.27 -68.44 -27.06
N GLY A 34 -3.56 -67.44 -27.57
CA GLY A 34 -3.50 -67.10 -28.99
C GLY A 34 -2.91 -65.70 -29.24
N GLU A 35 -2.28 -65.50 -30.40
CA GLU A 35 -1.79 -64.19 -30.84
C GLU A 35 -2.94 -63.16 -30.85
N GLN A 36 -2.74 -62.08 -30.09
CA GLN A 36 -3.59 -60.90 -30.04
C GLN A 36 -3.78 -60.37 -31.47
N PRO A 37 -5.02 -60.13 -31.91
CA PRO A 37 -5.23 -59.59 -33.25
C PRO A 37 -4.69 -58.15 -33.30
N LYS A 38 -4.00 -57.80 -34.39
CA LYS A 38 -3.36 -56.49 -34.60
C LYS A 38 -4.31 -55.29 -34.38
N ILE A 39 -5.60 -55.50 -34.60
CA ILE A 39 -6.65 -54.51 -34.35
C ILE A 39 -6.71 -54.09 -32.87
N ILE A 40 -6.47 -55.02 -31.94
CA ILE A 40 -6.47 -54.74 -30.50
C ILE A 40 -5.19 -54.00 -30.13
N GLU A 41 -4.02 -54.43 -30.61
CA GLU A 41 -2.74 -53.77 -30.33
C GLU A 41 -2.75 -52.29 -30.77
N ASN A 42 -3.30 -52.01 -31.95
CA ASN A 42 -3.47 -50.64 -32.44
C ASN A 42 -4.54 -49.86 -31.64
N LEU A 43 -5.63 -50.52 -31.25
CA LEU A 43 -6.66 -49.91 -30.40
C LEU A 43 -6.10 -49.51 -29.03
N GLU A 44 -5.33 -50.38 -28.39
CA GLU A 44 -4.68 -50.14 -27.10
C GLU A 44 -3.68 -48.98 -27.19
N ALA A 45 -2.81 -48.97 -28.20
CA ALA A 45 -1.82 -47.91 -28.39
C ALA A 45 -2.47 -46.52 -28.60
N ARG A 46 -3.55 -46.46 -29.40
CA ARG A 46 -4.26 -45.19 -29.62
C ARG A 46 -5.09 -44.78 -28.41
N PHE A 47 -5.60 -45.73 -27.62
CA PHE A 47 -6.32 -45.43 -26.39
C PHE A 47 -5.38 -44.83 -25.33
N GLN A 48 -4.19 -45.41 -25.11
CA GLN A 48 -3.17 -44.86 -24.20
C GLN A 48 -2.79 -43.41 -24.56
N THR A 49 -2.58 -43.15 -25.85
CA THR A 49 -2.26 -41.80 -26.33
C THR A 49 -3.41 -40.81 -26.10
N GLY A 50 -4.66 -41.28 -26.19
CA GLY A 50 -5.86 -40.50 -25.95
C GLY A 50 -6.07 -40.14 -24.48
N THR A 51 -5.87 -41.10 -23.56
CA THR A 51 -6.03 -40.90 -22.11
C THR A 51 -5.01 -39.91 -21.54
N ILE A 52 -3.82 -39.82 -22.13
CA ILE A 52 -2.79 -38.85 -21.69
C ILE A 52 -3.18 -37.40 -22.03
N ASN A 53 -3.94 -37.18 -23.10
CA ASN A 53 -4.20 -35.84 -23.64
C ASN A 53 -5.64 -35.34 -23.39
N LEU A 54 -6.59 -36.22 -23.11
CA LEU A 54 -8.02 -35.87 -23.05
C LEU A 54 -8.68 -36.49 -21.81
N GLU A 55 -9.37 -35.64 -21.03
CA GLU A 55 -10.12 -35.99 -19.82
C GLU A 55 -11.29 -36.95 -20.09
N GLN A 56 -11.77 -36.99 -21.35
CA GLN A 56 -12.75 -37.97 -21.85
C GLN A 56 -12.38 -38.44 -23.26
N VAL A 57 -12.13 -39.74 -23.42
CA VAL A 57 -11.89 -40.37 -24.73
C VAL A 57 -13.20 -40.96 -25.23
N ASN A 58 -13.64 -40.59 -26.44
CA ASN A 58 -14.80 -41.21 -27.07
C ASN A 58 -14.42 -42.58 -27.64
N THR A 59 -14.70 -43.63 -26.86
CA THR A 59 -14.42 -45.03 -27.19
C THR A 59 -15.00 -45.46 -28.54
N GLY A 60 -16.25 -45.09 -28.83
CA GLY A 60 -16.92 -45.45 -30.09
C GLY A 60 -16.22 -44.88 -31.32
N ALA A 61 -15.84 -43.60 -31.29
CA ALA A 61 -15.12 -42.95 -32.39
C ALA A 61 -13.73 -43.54 -32.61
N LEU A 62 -13.06 -43.96 -31.53
CA LEU A 62 -11.74 -44.58 -31.62
C LEU A 62 -11.80 -45.97 -32.27
N ILE A 63 -12.76 -46.80 -31.86
CA ILE A 63 -12.98 -48.14 -32.40
C ILE A 63 -13.33 -48.05 -33.89
N GLU A 64 -14.21 -47.13 -34.26
CA GLU A 64 -14.59 -46.93 -35.66
C GLU A 64 -13.40 -46.46 -36.52
N ALA A 65 -12.56 -45.58 -35.99
CA ALA A 65 -11.35 -45.13 -36.67
C ALA A 65 -10.32 -46.27 -36.87
N VAL A 66 -10.11 -47.14 -35.88
CA VAL A 66 -9.22 -48.30 -36.01
C VAL A 66 -9.78 -49.30 -37.03
N TYR A 67 -11.08 -49.58 -36.97
CA TYR A 67 -11.74 -50.45 -37.95
C TYR A 67 -11.60 -49.94 -39.40
N SER A 68 -11.71 -48.63 -39.62
CA SER A 68 -11.56 -48.04 -40.97
C SER A 68 -10.17 -48.22 -41.60
N GLN A 69 -9.16 -48.48 -40.77
CA GLN A 69 -7.78 -48.69 -41.19
C GLN A 69 -7.44 -50.17 -41.41
N GLU A 70 -8.31 -51.08 -40.96
CA GLU A 70 -8.13 -52.51 -41.14
C GLU A 70 -8.16 -52.93 -42.61
N LYS A 71 -7.21 -53.79 -42.95
CA LYS A 71 -7.06 -54.35 -44.30
C LYS A 71 -7.11 -55.87 -44.21
N PHE A 72 -7.88 -56.48 -45.09
CA PHE A 72 -7.91 -57.93 -45.22
C PHE A 72 -7.20 -58.35 -46.52
N GLY A 73 -6.52 -59.50 -46.47
CA GLY A 73 -5.81 -60.03 -47.63
C GLY A 73 -6.76 -60.78 -48.57
N PHE A 74 -7.01 -60.24 -49.76
CA PHE A 74 -7.70 -60.97 -50.82
C PHE A 74 -6.68 -61.30 -51.92
N PHE A 75 -6.39 -62.59 -52.11
CA PHE A 75 -5.49 -63.05 -53.18
C PHE A 75 -4.09 -62.38 -53.17
N GLY A 76 -3.54 -62.11 -51.98
CA GLY A 76 -2.23 -61.47 -51.80
C GLY A 76 -2.25 -59.92 -51.80
N LEU A 77 -3.39 -59.30 -52.09
CA LEU A 77 -3.55 -57.84 -52.06
C LEU A 77 -4.24 -57.39 -50.75
N PRO A 78 -3.68 -56.39 -50.03
CA PRO A 78 -4.31 -55.84 -48.85
C PRO A 78 -5.41 -54.85 -49.24
N LEU A 79 -6.67 -55.25 -49.06
CA LEU A 79 -7.82 -54.42 -49.41
C LEU A 79 -8.54 -53.89 -48.17
N ARG A 80 -9.07 -52.67 -48.26
CA ARG A 80 -9.79 -52.00 -47.16
C ARG A 80 -11.21 -52.55 -47.04
N CYS A 81 -11.68 -52.72 -45.81
CA CYS A 81 -12.99 -53.31 -45.53
C CYS A 81 -14.17 -52.45 -46.05
N ASP A 82 -14.17 -51.14 -45.81
CA ASP A 82 -15.34 -50.29 -46.13
C ASP A 82 -15.63 -50.11 -47.64
N PRO A 83 -14.64 -49.81 -48.52
CA PRO A 83 -14.90 -49.65 -49.94
C PRO A 83 -15.40 -50.93 -50.60
N ILE A 84 -14.91 -52.08 -50.13
CA ILE A 84 -15.33 -53.39 -50.61
C ILE A 84 -16.75 -53.72 -50.19
N ASP A 85 -17.09 -53.45 -48.94
CA ASP A 85 -18.44 -53.65 -48.44
C ASP A 85 -19.45 -52.85 -49.28
N PHE A 86 -19.13 -51.58 -49.53
CA PHE A 86 -19.93 -50.70 -50.36
C PHE A 86 -20.05 -51.20 -51.81
N PHE A 87 -18.93 -51.62 -52.41
CA PHE A 87 -18.91 -52.14 -53.78
C PHE A 87 -19.77 -53.40 -53.92
N CYS A 88 -19.61 -54.39 -53.03
CA CYS A 88 -20.40 -55.62 -53.05
C CYS A 88 -21.90 -55.35 -52.87
N ARG A 89 -22.29 -54.38 -52.05
CA ARG A 89 -23.70 -54.00 -51.84
C ARG A 89 -24.31 -53.29 -53.04
N THR A 90 -23.51 -52.50 -53.76
CA THR A 90 -23.98 -51.69 -54.89
C THR A 90 -23.96 -52.46 -56.21
N LEU A 91 -23.09 -53.47 -56.34
CA LEU A 91 -22.89 -54.25 -57.57
C LEU A 91 -24.16 -54.93 -58.13
N PRO A 92 -25.07 -55.54 -57.33
CA PRO A 92 -26.32 -56.10 -57.85
C PRO A 92 -27.18 -55.05 -58.56
N ASN A 93 -27.31 -53.87 -57.97
CA ASN A 93 -28.08 -52.76 -58.54
C ASN A 93 -27.41 -52.24 -59.83
N LEU A 94 -26.08 -52.16 -59.86
CA LEU A 94 -25.34 -51.78 -61.07
C LEU A 94 -25.52 -52.80 -62.20
N LEU A 95 -25.45 -54.10 -61.91
CA LEU A 95 -25.68 -55.16 -62.89
C LEU A 95 -27.10 -55.09 -63.47
N LEU A 96 -28.10 -54.82 -62.63
CA LEU A 96 -29.47 -54.62 -63.07
C LEU A 96 -29.58 -53.41 -64.01
N SER A 97 -29.00 -52.27 -63.64
CA SER A 97 -28.96 -51.07 -64.49
C SER A 97 -28.21 -51.31 -65.80
N PHE A 98 -27.09 -52.03 -65.77
CA PHE A 98 -26.34 -52.39 -66.99
C PHE A 98 -27.11 -53.38 -67.88
N GLY A 99 -27.87 -54.31 -67.31
CA GLY A 99 -28.77 -55.20 -68.05
C GLY A 99 -29.85 -54.44 -68.80
N LEU A 100 -30.51 -53.49 -68.10
CA LEU A 100 -31.49 -52.59 -68.72
C LEU A 100 -30.86 -51.72 -69.80
N LEU A 101 -29.70 -51.13 -69.53
CA LEU A 101 -28.96 -50.32 -70.52
C LEU A 101 -28.59 -51.14 -71.76
N GLY A 102 -28.11 -52.37 -71.59
CA GLY A 102 -27.80 -53.28 -72.69
C GLY A 102 -29.03 -53.61 -73.54
N THR A 103 -30.19 -53.79 -72.91
CA THR A 103 -31.46 -53.99 -73.62
C THR A 103 -31.84 -52.76 -74.44
N PHE A 104 -31.76 -51.56 -73.83
CA PHE A 104 -32.07 -50.32 -74.53
C PHE A 104 -31.14 -50.08 -75.72
N LEU A 105 -29.82 -50.21 -75.53
CA LEU A 105 -28.84 -50.08 -76.61
C LEU A 105 -29.08 -51.10 -77.73
N GLY A 106 -29.37 -52.36 -77.37
CA GLY A 106 -29.68 -53.40 -78.35
C GLY A 106 -30.93 -53.10 -79.17
N MET A 107 -32.00 -52.62 -78.53
CA MET A 107 -33.21 -52.18 -79.23
C MET A 107 -32.94 -50.96 -80.12
N THR A 108 -32.13 -49.99 -79.66
CA THR A 108 -31.77 -48.80 -80.45
C THR A 108 -30.97 -49.18 -81.70
N ILE A 109 -29.95 -50.03 -81.58
CA ILE A 109 -29.14 -50.48 -82.73
C ILE A 109 -30.00 -51.29 -83.71
N ASN A 110 -30.86 -52.17 -83.20
CA ASN A 110 -31.79 -52.94 -84.02
C ASN A 110 -32.70 -52.01 -84.84
N LEU A 111 -33.31 -51.01 -84.21
CA LEU A 111 -34.21 -50.07 -84.88
C LEU A 111 -33.49 -49.20 -85.93
N ALA A 112 -32.23 -48.80 -85.67
CA ALA A 112 -31.40 -48.09 -86.63
C ALA A 112 -31.09 -48.95 -87.87
N ASN A 113 -30.67 -50.21 -87.65
CA ASN A 113 -30.37 -51.15 -88.74
C ASN A 113 -31.62 -51.48 -89.56
N LEU A 114 -32.77 -51.71 -88.91
CA LEU A 114 -34.05 -51.95 -89.58
C LEU A 114 -34.47 -50.76 -90.47
N THR A 115 -34.32 -49.54 -89.98
CA THR A 115 -34.68 -48.33 -90.75
C THR A 115 -33.82 -48.21 -92.01
N GLN A 116 -32.52 -48.49 -91.91
CA GLN A 116 -31.59 -48.45 -93.04
C GLN A 116 -31.86 -49.57 -94.06
N THR A 117 -32.14 -50.79 -93.61
CA THR A 117 -32.51 -51.92 -94.47
C THR A 117 -33.82 -51.65 -95.22
N ILE A 118 -34.85 -51.11 -94.55
CA ILE A 118 -36.15 -50.82 -95.18
C ILE A 118 -36.06 -49.73 -96.25
N THR A 119 -35.16 -48.75 -96.11
CA THR A 119 -35.00 -47.67 -97.09
C THR A 119 -34.18 -48.06 -98.32
N GLN A 120 -33.42 -49.16 -98.27
CA GLN A 120 -32.49 -49.56 -99.33
C GLN A 120 -32.96 -50.73 -100.20
N VAL A 121 -34.06 -51.41 -99.86
CA VAL A 121 -34.51 -52.60 -100.58
C VAL A 121 -35.61 -52.27 -101.59
N ASP A 122 -35.44 -52.76 -102.82
CA ASP A 122 -36.43 -52.70 -103.91
C ASP A 122 -37.55 -53.73 -103.66
N ILE A 123 -38.81 -53.30 -103.76
CA ILE A 123 -40.01 -54.00 -103.24
C ILE A 123 -40.27 -55.34 -103.94
N ASN A 124 -39.60 -55.58 -105.07
CA ASN A 124 -39.81 -56.76 -105.91
C ASN A 124 -39.04 -58.01 -105.45
N ASP A 125 -38.12 -57.90 -104.49
CA ASP A 125 -37.24 -59.01 -104.07
C ASP A 125 -37.41 -59.39 -102.59
N VAL A 126 -38.60 -59.90 -102.27
CA VAL A 126 -39.05 -60.25 -100.90
C VAL A 126 -38.10 -61.24 -100.20
N ARG A 127 -37.39 -62.09 -100.94
CA ARG A 127 -36.41 -63.04 -100.37
C ARG A 127 -35.19 -62.31 -99.79
N SER A 128 -34.70 -61.27 -100.45
CA SER A 128 -33.58 -60.45 -99.97
C SER A 128 -33.96 -59.67 -98.70
N LEU A 129 -35.22 -59.24 -98.58
CA LEU A 129 -35.73 -58.52 -97.40
C LEU A 129 -35.72 -59.44 -96.16
N VAL A 130 -36.18 -60.68 -96.28
CA VAL A 130 -36.21 -61.64 -95.16
C VAL A 130 -34.80 -61.93 -94.65
N GLU A 131 -33.83 -62.07 -95.55
CA GLU A 131 -32.44 -62.36 -95.17
C GLU A 131 -31.78 -61.16 -94.47
N GLN A 132 -32.08 -59.92 -94.90
CA GLN A 132 -31.59 -58.70 -94.26
C GLN A 132 -32.29 -58.39 -92.92
N LEU A 133 -33.52 -58.85 -92.72
CA LEU A 133 -34.25 -58.72 -91.44
C LEU A 133 -33.80 -59.72 -90.36
N ASN A 134 -33.14 -60.82 -90.74
CA ASN A 134 -32.62 -61.80 -89.78
C ASN A 134 -31.48 -61.23 -88.91
N GLN A 135 -30.63 -60.36 -89.45
CA GLN A 135 -29.52 -59.78 -88.69
C GLN A 135 -29.97 -58.88 -87.53
N PRO A 136 -30.89 -57.91 -87.73
CA PRO A 136 -31.43 -57.11 -86.63
C PRO A 136 -32.18 -57.93 -85.56
N LEU A 137 -32.92 -58.97 -85.97
CA LEU A 137 -33.61 -59.88 -85.05
C LEU A 137 -32.64 -60.70 -84.19
N GLN A 138 -31.52 -61.17 -84.75
CA GLN A 138 -30.47 -61.85 -84.00
C GLN A 138 -29.79 -60.90 -82.99
N GLY A 139 -29.57 -59.64 -83.39
CA GLY A 139 -29.05 -58.60 -82.49
C GLY A 139 -29.96 -58.32 -81.28
N MET A 140 -31.28 -58.38 -81.46
CA MET A 140 -32.26 -58.27 -80.37
C MET A 140 -32.15 -59.44 -79.39
N GLY A 141 -32.03 -60.67 -79.91
CA GLY A 141 -31.88 -61.87 -79.09
C GLY A 141 -30.62 -61.81 -78.21
N ILE A 142 -29.50 -61.35 -78.77
CA ILE A 142 -28.25 -61.17 -78.02
C ILE A 142 -28.41 -60.12 -76.92
N ALA A 143 -29.04 -58.97 -77.20
CA ALA A 143 -29.29 -57.92 -76.21
C ALA A 143 -30.24 -58.37 -75.08
N PHE A 144 -31.26 -59.18 -75.41
CA PHE A 144 -32.17 -59.74 -74.41
C PHE A 144 -31.47 -60.77 -73.52
N ILE A 145 -30.66 -61.66 -74.11
CA ILE A 145 -29.90 -62.67 -73.35
C ILE A 145 -28.88 -62.00 -72.43
N THR A 146 -28.17 -60.96 -72.87
CA THR A 146 -27.22 -60.24 -72.01
C THR A 146 -27.91 -59.57 -70.83
N SER A 147 -29.12 -59.02 -71.02
CA SER A 147 -29.95 -58.48 -69.94
C SER A 147 -30.43 -59.56 -68.97
N LEU A 148 -30.92 -60.69 -69.49
CA LEU A 148 -31.36 -61.82 -68.66
C LEU A 148 -30.21 -62.36 -67.80
N VAL A 149 -29.01 -62.47 -68.37
CA VAL A 149 -27.79 -62.87 -67.62
C VAL A 149 -27.45 -61.84 -66.54
N ALA A 150 -27.55 -60.53 -66.84
CA ALA A 150 -27.28 -59.48 -65.87
C ALA A 150 -28.29 -59.49 -64.69
N VAL A 151 -29.57 -59.70 -64.97
CA VAL A 151 -30.63 -59.83 -63.95
C VAL A 151 -30.44 -61.10 -63.12
N ALA A 152 -30.17 -62.24 -63.74
CA ALA A 152 -29.90 -63.50 -63.03
C ALA A 152 -28.67 -63.37 -62.11
N CYS A 153 -27.61 -62.72 -62.60
CA CYS A 153 -26.42 -62.40 -61.81
C CYS A 153 -26.72 -61.45 -60.64
N SER A 154 -27.56 -60.43 -60.86
CA SER A 154 -27.99 -59.49 -59.82
C SER A 154 -28.81 -60.18 -58.72
N ALA A 155 -29.78 -61.02 -59.11
CA ALA A 155 -30.59 -61.80 -58.18
C ALA A 155 -29.71 -62.73 -57.33
N PHE A 156 -28.77 -63.45 -57.98
CA PHE A 156 -27.83 -64.33 -57.28
C PHE A 156 -26.95 -63.56 -56.28
N LEU A 157 -26.37 -62.43 -56.68
CA LEU A 157 -25.56 -61.61 -55.78
C LEU A 157 -26.36 -61.02 -54.62
N THR A 158 -27.63 -60.70 -54.84
CA THR A 158 -28.52 -60.18 -53.78
C THR A 158 -28.76 -61.24 -52.71
N VAL A 159 -29.04 -62.50 -53.11
CA VAL A 159 -29.16 -63.64 -52.18
C VAL A 159 -27.84 -63.87 -51.43
N VAL A 160 -26.71 -63.85 -52.13
CA VAL A 160 -25.38 -63.99 -51.51
C VAL A 160 -25.12 -62.87 -50.49
N ASN A 161 -25.41 -61.62 -50.83
CA ASN A 161 -25.26 -60.48 -49.92
C ASN A 161 -26.14 -60.58 -48.68
N PHE A 162 -27.34 -61.14 -48.82
CA PHE A 162 -28.26 -61.40 -47.71
C PHE A 162 -27.72 -62.50 -46.78
N THR A 163 -27.26 -63.62 -47.35
CA THR A 163 -26.72 -64.75 -46.54
C THR A 163 -25.41 -64.41 -45.83
N TRP A 164 -24.51 -63.66 -46.48
CA TRP A 164 -23.27 -63.16 -45.87
C TRP A 164 -23.37 -61.68 -45.55
N ASN A 165 -24.18 -61.37 -44.54
CA ASN A 165 -24.39 -60.01 -44.08
C ASN A 165 -23.21 -59.51 -43.23
N THR A 166 -22.27 -58.81 -43.88
CA THR A 166 -21.12 -58.16 -43.23
C THR A 166 -21.50 -57.02 -42.29
N SER A 167 -22.67 -56.39 -42.46
CA SER A 167 -23.10 -55.27 -41.61
C SER A 167 -23.32 -55.76 -40.18
N ILE A 168 -23.97 -56.92 -40.03
CA ILE A 168 -24.15 -57.60 -38.74
C ILE A 168 -22.79 -58.02 -38.16
N ALA A 169 -21.91 -58.57 -39.00
CA ALA A 169 -20.57 -58.97 -38.56
C ALA A 169 -19.71 -57.78 -38.09
N LYS A 170 -19.79 -56.63 -38.78
CA LYS A 170 -19.13 -55.37 -38.40
C LYS A 170 -19.65 -54.86 -37.06
N SER A 171 -20.97 -54.77 -36.88
CA SER A 171 -21.56 -54.33 -35.61
C SER A 171 -21.20 -55.26 -34.46
N THR A 172 -21.21 -56.58 -34.69
CA THR A 172 -20.80 -57.56 -33.67
C THR A 172 -19.33 -57.39 -33.27
N LEU A 173 -18.45 -57.12 -34.25
CA LEU A 173 -17.03 -56.86 -33.99
C LEU A 173 -16.85 -55.56 -33.20
N ILE A 174 -17.50 -54.46 -33.59
CA ILE A 174 -17.42 -53.17 -32.89
C ILE A 174 -17.87 -53.31 -31.43
N ASN A 175 -19.03 -53.93 -31.19
CA ASN A 175 -19.52 -54.15 -29.83
C ASN A 175 -18.57 -55.05 -29.02
N SER A 176 -17.94 -56.04 -29.65
CA SER A 176 -16.95 -56.87 -28.96
C SER A 176 -15.66 -56.10 -28.66
N LEU A 177 -15.25 -55.16 -29.52
CA LEU A 177 -14.10 -54.30 -29.27
C LEU A 177 -14.38 -53.31 -28.13
N GLU A 178 -15.59 -52.78 -28.07
CA GLU A 178 -16.07 -51.90 -27.01
C GLU A 178 -16.11 -52.64 -25.67
N ASP A 179 -16.74 -53.82 -25.64
CA ASP A 179 -16.78 -54.70 -24.46
C ASP A 179 -15.37 -55.09 -23.99
N TYR A 180 -14.45 -55.40 -24.91
CA TYR A 180 -13.05 -55.63 -24.56
C TYR A 180 -12.37 -54.39 -23.95
N LEU A 181 -12.58 -53.21 -24.53
CA LEU A 181 -11.93 -51.99 -24.06
C LEU A 181 -12.42 -51.59 -22.66
N ASP A 182 -13.73 -51.65 -22.45
CA ASP A 182 -14.37 -51.21 -21.20
C ASP A 182 -14.21 -52.25 -20.07
N ASN A 183 -14.37 -53.53 -20.37
CA ASN A 183 -14.39 -54.57 -19.33
C ASN A 183 -13.06 -55.30 -19.15
N VAL A 184 -12.17 -55.33 -20.14
CA VAL A 184 -10.87 -56.02 -20.02
C VAL A 184 -9.74 -55.01 -19.92
N TYR A 185 -9.66 -54.07 -20.86
CA TYR A 185 -8.50 -53.18 -20.94
C TYR A 185 -8.53 -52.10 -19.86
N LEU A 186 -9.66 -51.42 -19.67
CA LEU A 186 -9.85 -50.39 -18.64
C LEU A 186 -9.72 -50.94 -17.21
N GLN A 187 -10.13 -52.19 -16.97
CA GLN A 187 -9.96 -52.83 -15.66
C GLN A 187 -8.51 -53.29 -15.38
N ASN A 188 -7.72 -53.59 -16.42
CA ASN A 188 -6.33 -54.03 -16.30
C ASN A 188 -5.31 -52.89 -16.41
N LEU A 189 -5.73 -51.70 -16.78
CA LEU A 189 -4.90 -50.50 -16.65
C LEU A 189 -4.69 -50.22 -15.16
N PRO A 190 -3.44 -50.07 -14.69
CA PRO A 190 -3.19 -49.51 -13.38
C PRO A 190 -3.55 -48.03 -13.46
N ILE A 191 -4.84 -47.72 -13.44
CA ILE A 191 -5.31 -46.39 -13.07
C ILE A 191 -4.90 -46.27 -11.62
N ARG A 192 -3.68 -45.77 -11.39
CA ARG A 192 -3.32 -45.13 -10.13
C ARG A 192 -4.43 -44.11 -9.94
N HIS A 193 -5.32 -44.37 -8.98
CA HIS A 193 -6.55 -43.61 -8.81
C HIS A 193 -6.12 -42.13 -8.81
N PRO A 194 -6.54 -41.28 -9.77
CA PRO A 194 -6.14 -39.87 -9.79
C PRO A 194 -6.52 -39.15 -8.49
N MET A 195 -7.38 -39.78 -7.69
CA MET A 195 -7.72 -39.38 -6.33
C MET A 195 -6.56 -39.54 -5.34
N ASP A 196 -5.72 -40.59 -5.39
CA ASP A 196 -4.66 -40.77 -4.39
C ASP A 196 -3.53 -39.76 -4.60
N GLU A 197 -3.14 -39.49 -5.84
CA GLU A 197 -2.13 -38.45 -6.15
C GLU A 197 -2.68 -37.03 -5.93
N ALA A 198 -3.98 -36.81 -6.20
CA ALA A 198 -4.63 -35.54 -5.88
C ALA A 198 -4.81 -35.34 -4.36
N VAL A 199 -5.10 -36.40 -3.60
CA VAL A 199 -5.19 -36.38 -2.15
C VAL A 199 -3.82 -36.13 -1.53
N ASP A 200 -2.77 -36.82 -1.98
CA ASP A 200 -1.42 -36.59 -1.49
C ASP A 200 -0.93 -35.17 -1.80
N ARG A 201 -1.21 -34.64 -3.01
CA ARG A 201 -0.94 -33.23 -3.34
C ARG A 201 -1.75 -32.29 -2.47
N LEU A 202 -3.04 -32.54 -2.27
CA LEU A 202 -3.90 -31.69 -1.47
C LEU A 202 -3.47 -31.69 0.00
N VAL A 203 -3.09 -32.83 0.56
CA VAL A 203 -2.53 -32.95 1.92
C VAL A 203 -1.19 -32.22 2.02
N GLY A 204 -0.33 -32.32 1.00
CA GLY A 204 0.93 -31.58 0.93
C GLY A 204 0.74 -30.07 0.91
N GLU A 205 -0.14 -29.58 0.04
CA GLU A 205 -0.50 -28.15 -0.08
C GLU A 205 -1.18 -27.65 1.20
N LEU A 206 -2.08 -28.43 1.80
CA LEU A 206 -2.75 -28.07 3.05
C LEU A 206 -1.75 -28.02 4.22
N SER A 207 -0.81 -28.97 4.29
CA SER A 207 0.24 -28.98 5.31
C SER A 207 1.19 -27.79 5.15
N ALA A 208 1.59 -27.46 3.92
CA ALA A 208 2.40 -26.29 3.63
C ALA A 208 1.66 -25.00 3.99
N PHE A 209 0.38 -24.89 3.61
CA PHE A 209 -0.48 -23.78 4.01
C PHE A 209 -0.57 -23.66 5.53
N LEU A 210 -0.84 -24.74 6.25
CA LEU A 210 -0.97 -24.71 7.72
C LEU A 210 0.35 -24.32 8.40
N HIS A 211 1.48 -24.77 7.88
CA HIS A 211 2.80 -24.38 8.39
C HIS A 211 3.06 -22.88 8.17
N THR A 212 2.93 -22.40 6.92
CA THR A 212 3.13 -20.99 6.59
C THR A 212 2.12 -20.10 7.30
N PHE A 213 0.87 -20.53 7.41
CA PHE A 213 -0.17 -19.84 8.17
C PHE A 213 0.18 -19.77 9.66
N GLY A 214 0.64 -20.88 10.26
CA GLY A 214 1.05 -20.94 11.66
C GLY A 214 2.20 -19.97 11.97
N GLU A 215 3.28 -20.00 11.19
CA GLU A 215 4.41 -19.07 11.36
C GLU A 215 4.01 -17.61 11.15
N THR A 216 3.24 -17.32 10.09
CA THR A 216 2.82 -15.95 9.77
C THR A 216 1.85 -15.39 10.81
N ILE A 217 0.90 -16.20 11.29
CA ILE A 217 -0.02 -15.82 12.37
C ILE A 217 0.74 -15.61 13.67
N GLN A 218 1.68 -16.50 14.02
CA GLN A 218 2.50 -16.35 15.22
C GLN A 218 3.28 -15.04 15.19
N GLU A 219 3.97 -14.74 14.08
CA GLU A 219 4.74 -13.52 13.94
C GLU A 219 3.85 -12.27 13.96
N SER A 220 2.71 -12.31 13.26
CA SER A 220 1.75 -11.21 13.22
C SER A 220 1.07 -10.96 14.57
N LEU A 221 0.70 -12.02 15.30
CA LEU A 221 0.10 -11.95 16.63
C LEU A 221 1.11 -11.43 17.66
N GLN A 222 2.36 -11.87 17.57
CA GLN A 222 3.44 -11.39 18.43
C GLN A 222 3.71 -9.89 18.24
N LYS A 223 3.76 -9.43 16.98
CA LYS A 223 3.94 -8.00 16.66
C LYS A 223 2.72 -7.15 16.97
N SER A 224 1.51 -7.64 16.71
CA SER A 224 0.28 -6.85 16.79
C SER A 224 -0.34 -6.83 18.20
N ILE A 225 -0.13 -7.87 19.01
CA ILE A 225 -0.80 -8.00 20.32
C ILE A 225 0.21 -8.07 21.46
N VAL A 226 1.18 -8.98 21.41
CA VAL A 226 2.08 -9.23 22.56
C VAL A 226 2.94 -8.01 22.89
N VAL A 227 3.64 -7.46 21.89
CA VAL A 227 4.54 -6.30 22.10
C VAL A 227 3.78 -5.05 22.56
N PRO A 228 2.63 -4.66 21.97
CA PRO A 228 1.84 -3.54 22.49
C PRO A 228 1.32 -3.77 23.91
N VAL A 229 0.89 -4.98 24.26
CA VAL A 229 0.39 -5.30 25.61
C VAL A 229 1.49 -5.20 26.66
N GLU A 230 2.68 -5.75 26.40
CA GLU A 230 3.83 -5.60 27.30
C GLU A 230 4.18 -4.13 27.53
N LYS A 231 4.18 -3.34 26.44
CA LYS A 231 4.46 -1.90 26.51
C LYS A 231 3.40 -1.13 27.30
N ILE A 232 2.12 -1.51 27.20
CA ILE A 232 1.02 -0.94 28.00
C ILE A 232 1.21 -1.29 29.47
N VAL A 233 1.57 -2.52 29.81
CA VAL A 233 1.81 -2.95 31.20
C VAL A 233 2.96 -2.16 31.82
N GLU A 234 4.08 -2.04 31.10
CA GLU A 234 5.24 -1.26 31.55
C GLU A 234 4.92 0.23 31.70
N GLN A 235 4.21 0.82 30.74
CA GLN A 235 3.79 2.22 30.81
C GLN A 235 2.80 2.47 31.94
N ASN A 236 1.88 1.55 32.22
CA ASN A 236 0.97 1.65 33.36
C ASN A 236 1.71 1.60 34.69
N ALA A 237 2.72 0.74 34.83
CA ALA A 237 3.54 0.69 36.04
C ALA A 237 4.24 2.05 36.27
N LYS A 238 4.86 2.63 35.23
CA LYS A 238 5.48 3.96 35.29
C LYS A 238 4.47 5.06 35.59
N LEU A 239 3.27 5.00 35.01
CA LEU A 239 2.22 5.98 35.27
C LEU A 239 1.74 5.93 36.72
N SER A 240 1.64 4.73 37.30
CA SER A 240 1.28 4.54 38.70
C SER A 240 2.36 5.08 39.65
N GLU A 241 3.64 4.88 39.32
CA GLU A 241 4.76 5.44 40.08
C GLU A 241 4.76 6.97 40.01
N PHE A 242 4.61 7.53 38.81
CA PHE A 242 4.53 8.98 38.61
C PHE A 242 3.33 9.59 39.34
N ALA A 243 2.15 8.96 39.30
CA ALA A 243 0.98 9.40 40.04
C ALA A 243 1.23 9.41 41.56
N THR A 244 1.95 8.40 42.06
CA THR A 244 2.37 8.35 43.47
C THR A 244 3.31 9.51 43.81
N GLN A 245 4.30 9.80 42.96
CA GLN A 245 5.21 10.93 43.16
C GLN A 245 4.48 12.29 43.15
N VAL A 246 3.55 12.49 42.22
CA VAL A 246 2.74 13.72 42.15
C VAL A 246 1.88 13.87 43.40
N TYR A 247 1.26 12.79 43.87
CA TYR A 247 0.44 12.81 45.09
C TYR A 247 1.28 13.17 46.32
N THR A 248 2.43 12.53 46.50
CA THR A 248 3.35 12.83 47.61
C THR A 248 3.86 14.28 47.54
N GLY A 249 4.29 14.74 46.36
CA GLY A 249 4.76 16.11 46.16
C GLY A 249 3.69 17.17 46.43
N LEU A 250 2.42 16.86 46.13
CA LEU A 250 1.27 17.70 46.48
C LEU A 250 1.04 17.78 47.99
N ILE A 251 1.15 16.66 48.71
CA ILE A 251 1.05 16.63 50.17
C ILE A 251 2.17 17.46 50.81
N ASP A 252 3.42 17.28 50.38
CA ASP A 252 4.56 18.02 50.91
C ASP A 252 4.42 19.54 50.66
N SER A 253 3.97 19.90 49.45
CA SER A 253 3.68 21.30 49.11
C SER A 253 2.56 21.87 49.98
N SER A 254 1.49 21.10 50.22
CA SER A 254 0.38 21.50 51.08
C SER A 254 0.84 21.74 52.52
N HIS A 255 1.66 20.85 53.08
CA HIS A 255 2.24 21.05 54.42
C HIS A 255 3.13 22.29 54.49
N THR A 256 3.90 22.57 53.44
CA THR A 256 4.74 23.77 53.38
C THR A 256 3.90 25.05 53.34
N ILE A 257 2.79 25.04 52.58
CA ILE A 257 1.82 26.15 52.52
C ILE A 257 1.16 26.36 53.88
N GLU A 258 0.70 25.27 54.53
CA GLU A 258 0.08 25.31 55.85
C GLU A 258 1.04 25.95 56.88
N HIS A 259 2.29 25.49 56.93
CA HIS A 259 3.29 26.02 57.85
C HIS A 259 3.64 27.50 57.56
N SER A 260 3.69 27.86 56.27
CA SER A 260 3.91 29.26 55.86
C SER A 260 2.75 30.16 56.27
N ALA A 261 1.51 29.71 56.08
CA ALA A 261 0.32 30.42 56.50
C ALA A 261 0.26 30.59 58.02
N GLU A 262 0.63 29.56 58.77
CA GLU A 262 0.74 29.61 60.23
C GLU A 262 1.80 30.64 60.68
N SER A 263 2.98 30.63 60.07
CA SER A 263 4.06 31.58 60.36
C SER A 263 3.64 33.02 60.03
N PHE A 264 2.97 33.22 58.90
CA PHE A 264 2.45 34.53 58.51
C PHE A 264 1.37 35.02 59.46
N SER A 265 0.46 34.13 59.88
CA SER A 265 -0.56 34.43 60.90
C SER A 265 0.07 34.82 62.24
N LYS A 266 1.09 34.08 62.69
CA LYS A 266 1.85 34.43 63.91
C LYS A 266 2.51 35.81 63.80
N ALA A 267 3.18 36.10 62.68
CA ALA A 267 3.82 37.39 62.45
C ALA A 267 2.80 38.54 62.41
N ALA A 268 1.67 38.35 61.71
CA ALA A 268 0.59 39.32 61.65
C ALA A 268 0.00 39.62 63.04
N ASN A 269 -0.21 38.56 63.84
CA ASN A 269 -0.72 38.71 65.21
C ASN A 269 0.29 39.40 66.13
N VAL A 270 1.59 39.13 65.98
CA VAL A 270 2.65 39.86 66.70
C VAL A 270 2.64 41.33 66.31
N LEU A 271 2.52 41.64 65.02
CA LEU A 271 2.47 43.03 64.54
C LEU A 271 1.23 43.76 65.08
N ASP A 272 0.05 43.14 64.99
CA ASP A 272 -1.23 43.69 65.43
C ASP A 272 -1.28 43.93 66.95
N ARG A 273 -0.76 42.98 67.73
CA ARG A 273 -0.67 43.13 69.20
C ARG A 273 0.49 44.00 69.65
N SER A 274 1.46 44.25 68.79
CA SER A 274 2.58 45.12 69.13
C SER A 274 2.12 46.56 69.09
N ARG A 275 2.57 47.35 70.07
CA ARG A 275 2.47 48.82 70.01
C ARG A 275 3.46 49.44 69.02
N PHE A 276 3.90 48.69 68.01
CA PHE A 276 4.91 49.14 67.06
C PHE A 276 4.40 50.33 66.23
N PRO A 277 3.18 50.30 65.64
CA PRO A 277 2.67 51.45 64.88
C PRO A 277 2.55 52.71 65.75
N GLU A 278 2.06 52.57 66.97
CA GLU A 278 1.91 53.69 67.91
C GLU A 278 3.27 54.24 68.35
N LYS A 279 4.24 53.37 68.67
CA LYS A 279 5.61 53.78 69.04
C LYS A 279 6.33 54.43 67.87
N LEU A 280 6.18 53.91 66.65
CA LEU A 280 6.76 54.51 65.45
C LEU A 280 6.14 55.89 65.18
N SER A 281 4.82 56.01 65.32
CA SER A 281 4.11 57.29 65.18
C SER A 281 4.55 58.30 66.24
N SER A 282 4.63 57.90 67.51
CA SER A 282 5.11 58.73 68.61
C SER A 282 6.55 59.18 68.39
N ALA A 283 7.46 58.26 68.06
CA ALA A 283 8.85 58.59 67.76
C ALA A 283 8.98 59.57 66.59
N THR A 284 8.12 59.43 65.56
CA THR A 284 8.08 60.36 64.43
C THR A 284 7.59 61.76 64.86
N ALA A 285 6.59 61.82 65.75
CA ALA A 285 6.10 63.08 66.31
C ALA A 285 7.16 63.77 67.20
N ASP A 286 7.83 63.00 68.07
CA ASP A 286 8.91 63.49 68.93
C ASP A 286 10.07 64.05 68.08
N LEU A 287 10.43 63.37 66.98
CA LEU A 287 11.45 63.85 66.06
C LEU A 287 11.05 65.19 65.40
N SER A 288 9.78 65.35 65.02
CA SER A 288 9.27 66.62 64.47
C SER A 288 9.32 67.76 65.50
N ILE A 289 8.97 67.48 66.75
CA ILE A 289 9.08 68.46 67.86
C ILE A 289 10.55 68.86 68.07
N ALA A 290 11.45 67.88 68.12
CA ALA A 290 12.88 68.13 68.29
C ALA A 290 13.45 68.98 67.14
N GLN A 291 13.04 68.70 65.89
CA GLN A 291 13.44 69.50 64.73
C GLN A 291 12.99 70.97 64.85
N ASN A 292 11.75 71.21 65.29
CA ASN A 292 11.23 72.56 65.47
C ASN A 292 11.97 73.30 66.59
N GLN A 293 12.20 72.64 67.74
CA GLN A 293 12.96 73.22 68.85
C GLN A 293 14.40 73.56 68.45
N PHE A 294 15.05 72.70 67.66
CA PHE A 294 16.38 72.97 67.12
C PHE A 294 16.38 74.20 66.20
N SER A 295 15.38 74.32 65.32
CA SER A 295 15.21 75.50 64.46
C SER A 295 15.05 76.80 65.26
N GLN A 296 14.21 76.78 66.30
CA GLN A 296 14.03 77.94 67.19
C GLN A 296 15.32 78.28 67.94
N SER A 297 16.04 77.28 68.43
CA SER A 297 17.32 77.48 69.13
C SER A 297 18.36 78.12 68.21
N SER A 298 18.41 77.69 66.94
CA SER A 298 19.26 78.30 65.91
C SER A 298 18.88 79.77 65.63
N LEU A 299 17.58 80.11 65.61
CA LEU A 299 17.11 81.49 65.47
C LEU A 299 17.49 82.37 66.67
N VAL A 300 17.34 81.85 67.89
CA VAL A 300 17.76 82.56 69.12
C VAL A 300 19.26 82.80 69.10
N LEU A 301 20.06 81.77 68.76
CA LEU A 301 21.51 81.90 68.64
C LEU A 301 21.89 82.97 67.62
N LYS A 302 21.25 83.00 66.44
CA LYS A 302 21.45 84.05 65.43
C LYS A 302 21.20 85.46 66.00
N LYS A 303 20.09 85.66 66.71
CA LYS A 303 19.76 86.95 67.34
C LYS A 303 20.80 87.34 68.39
N SER A 304 21.23 86.39 69.23
CA SER A 304 22.28 86.63 70.21
C SER A 304 23.61 87.04 69.55
N THR A 305 24.02 86.36 68.47
CA THR A 305 25.21 86.75 67.70
C THR A 305 25.10 88.16 67.13
N GLN A 306 23.94 88.55 66.60
CA GLN A 306 23.70 89.92 66.11
C GLN A 306 23.77 90.97 67.22
N SER A 307 23.25 90.66 68.41
CA SER A 307 23.33 91.57 69.56
C SER A 307 24.78 91.77 70.03
N ILE A 308 25.60 90.71 70.00
CA ILE A 308 27.04 90.80 70.30
C ILE A 308 27.72 91.70 69.26
N GLU A 309 27.41 91.53 67.96
CA GLU A 309 27.95 92.38 66.90
C GLU A 309 27.63 93.86 67.12
N TYR A 310 26.37 94.19 67.43
CA TYR A 310 25.96 95.57 67.76
C TYR A 310 26.71 96.13 68.98
N THR A 311 26.86 95.31 70.02
CA THR A 311 27.57 95.72 71.25
C THR A 311 29.05 95.97 70.98
N LEU A 312 29.69 95.13 70.15
CA LEU A 312 31.08 95.31 69.73
C LEU A 312 31.26 96.60 68.92
N GLN A 313 30.33 96.93 68.02
CA GLN A 313 30.35 98.19 67.28
C GLN A 313 30.21 99.40 68.21
N ALA A 314 29.25 99.38 69.13
CA ALA A 314 29.06 100.45 70.11
C ALA A 314 30.30 100.64 71.00
N MET A 315 30.92 99.54 71.43
CA MET A 315 32.18 99.57 72.18
C MET A 315 33.31 100.19 71.36
N GLN A 316 33.44 99.85 70.08
CA GLN A 316 34.43 100.44 69.18
C GLN A 316 34.23 101.95 69.02
N THR A 317 32.99 102.41 68.86
CA THR A 317 32.67 103.85 68.83
C THR A 317 33.05 104.55 70.14
N SER A 318 32.74 103.93 71.29
CA SER A 318 33.10 104.48 72.60
C SER A 318 34.62 104.57 72.80
N ILE A 319 35.36 103.54 72.38
CA ILE A 319 36.83 103.56 72.37
C ILE A 319 37.35 104.72 71.51
N GLN A 320 36.77 104.95 70.32
CA GLN A 320 37.18 106.07 69.47
C GLN A 320 36.92 107.43 70.13
N SER A 321 35.78 107.60 70.81
CA SER A 321 35.49 108.84 71.57
C SER A 321 36.47 109.04 72.73
N LEU A 322 36.86 107.97 73.43
CA LEU A 322 37.88 108.04 74.49
C LEU A 322 39.25 108.44 73.94
N LEU A 323 39.63 107.91 72.77
CA LEU A 323 40.87 108.31 72.09
C LEU A 323 40.85 109.80 71.72
N ASN A 324 39.77 110.28 71.12
CA ASN A 324 39.61 111.70 70.77
C ASN A 324 39.66 112.60 72.02
N MET A 325 39.01 112.21 73.12
CA MET A 325 39.07 112.96 74.37
C MET A 325 40.49 112.96 74.97
N GLY A 326 41.24 111.85 74.82
CA GLY A 326 42.66 111.81 75.17
C GLY A 326 43.50 112.83 74.40
N GLU A 327 43.24 112.99 73.09
CA GLU A 327 43.87 114.01 72.26
C GLU A 327 43.51 115.43 72.70
N GLU A 328 42.23 115.70 73.00
CA GLU A 328 41.77 117.00 73.50
C GLU A 328 42.42 117.35 74.85
N ILE A 329 42.49 116.41 75.79
CA ILE A 329 43.17 116.57 77.08
C ILE A 329 44.65 116.87 76.87
N SER A 330 45.31 116.18 75.94
CA SER A 330 46.71 116.44 75.59
C SER A 330 46.91 117.86 75.06
N SER A 331 46.05 118.30 74.13
CA SER A 331 46.06 119.68 73.60
C SER A 331 45.82 120.73 74.68
N LEU A 332 44.87 120.47 75.58
CA LEU A 332 44.54 121.34 76.69
C LEU A 332 45.71 121.44 77.67
N ASN A 333 46.35 120.32 78.02
CA ASN A 333 47.57 120.32 78.83
C ASN A 333 48.70 121.14 78.17
N GLN A 334 48.87 121.05 76.85
CA GLN A 334 49.84 121.86 76.12
C GLN A 334 49.51 123.37 76.18
N LYS A 335 48.23 123.75 76.06
CA LYS A 335 47.78 125.14 76.24
C LYS A 335 48.02 125.64 77.66
N TYR A 336 47.71 124.83 78.67
CA TYR A 336 47.97 125.18 80.08
C TYR A 336 49.47 125.36 80.35
N ALA A 337 50.32 124.46 79.85
CA ALA A 337 51.77 124.61 79.95
C ALA A 337 52.27 125.92 79.31
N THR A 338 51.71 126.27 78.14
CA THR A 338 52.00 127.54 77.46
C THR A 338 51.55 128.75 78.29
N LEU A 339 50.34 128.72 78.86
CA LEU A 339 49.81 129.80 79.70
C LEU A 339 50.63 130.00 80.98
N VAL A 340 51.05 128.91 81.64
CA VAL A 340 51.94 128.97 82.80
C VAL A 340 53.25 129.65 82.41
N SER A 341 53.87 129.25 81.29
CA SER A 341 55.10 129.89 80.81
C SER A 341 54.93 131.38 80.46
N LEU A 342 53.78 131.78 79.92
CA LEU A 342 53.46 133.19 79.65
C LEU A 342 53.23 133.99 80.94
N THR A 343 52.59 133.38 81.93
CA THR A 343 52.33 134.01 83.24
C THR A 343 53.64 134.18 84.00
N GLU A 344 54.52 133.19 83.97
CA GLU A 344 55.87 133.26 84.53
C GLU A 344 56.69 134.39 83.86
N LYS A 345 56.66 134.49 82.52
CA LYS A 345 57.25 135.63 81.79
C LYS A 345 56.63 136.97 82.20
N ARG A 346 55.31 137.04 82.37
CA ARG A 346 54.62 138.28 82.77
C ARG A 346 55.03 138.72 84.17
N ILE A 347 55.13 137.80 85.13
CA ILE A 347 55.59 138.09 86.49
C ILE A 347 57.01 138.67 86.45
N VAL A 348 57.91 138.09 85.66
CA VAL A 348 59.27 138.62 85.49
C VAL A 348 59.26 140.04 84.91
N ILE A 349 58.37 140.34 83.94
CA ILE A 349 58.21 141.69 83.38
C ILE A 349 57.62 142.67 84.40
N GLU A 350 56.59 142.27 85.14
CA GLU A 350 55.97 143.11 86.18
C GLU A 350 56.92 143.40 87.33
N GLU A 351 57.73 142.41 87.76
CA GLU A 351 58.77 142.59 88.76
C GLU A 351 59.86 143.57 88.26
N ALA A 352 60.27 143.47 86.99
CA ALA A 352 61.16 144.44 86.37
C ALA A 352 60.56 145.86 86.34
N GLY A 353 59.28 145.99 85.96
CA GLY A 353 58.58 147.27 85.94
C GLY A 353 58.34 147.88 87.32
N LEU A 354 58.05 147.06 88.34
CA LEU A 354 57.95 147.48 89.75
C LEU A 354 59.29 147.98 90.29
N ASN A 355 60.39 147.31 89.93
CA ASN A 355 61.73 147.77 90.27
C ASN A 355 62.06 149.11 89.59
N GLU A 356 61.62 149.33 88.35
CA GLU A 356 61.80 150.59 87.63
C GLU A 356 60.95 151.73 88.23
N ILE A 357 59.70 151.47 88.62
CA ILE A 357 58.85 152.44 89.33
C ILE A 357 59.46 152.79 90.70
N LYS A 358 59.95 151.79 91.43
CA LYS A 358 60.65 152.01 92.72
C LYS A 358 61.85 152.94 92.53
N TYR A 359 62.66 152.70 91.49
CA TYR A 359 63.79 153.54 91.14
C TYR A 359 63.38 155.00 90.82
N GLU A 360 62.31 155.22 90.04
CA GLU A 360 61.81 156.57 89.75
C GLU A 360 61.16 157.25 90.97
N LEU A 361 60.46 156.52 91.84
CA LEU A 361 59.92 157.04 93.11
C LEU A 361 61.04 157.48 94.05
N ASP A 362 62.09 156.67 94.21
CA ASP A 362 63.27 157.03 95.01
C ASP A 362 63.90 158.33 94.47
N ARG A 363 64.01 158.47 93.14
CA ARG A 363 64.48 159.68 92.46
C ARG A 363 63.57 160.91 92.69
N LEU A 364 62.26 160.72 92.74
CA LEU A 364 61.27 161.78 92.96
C LEU A 364 61.26 162.26 94.42
N ILE A 365 61.38 161.33 95.36
CA ILE A 365 61.59 161.62 96.79
C ILE A 365 62.87 162.45 96.98
N ASP A 366 63.94 162.10 96.27
CA ASP A 366 65.21 162.84 96.35
C ASP A 366 65.10 164.27 95.82
N LYS A 367 64.25 164.50 94.81
CA LYS A 367 63.94 165.85 94.30
C LYS A 367 63.11 166.69 95.28
N LEU A 368 62.15 166.09 96.00
CA LEU A 368 61.29 166.79 96.95
C LEU A 368 62.05 167.28 98.19
N LYS A 369 63.14 166.61 98.59
CA LYS A 369 63.99 166.99 99.74
C LYS A 369 64.79 168.29 99.57
N LYS A 370 64.71 168.96 98.41
CA LYS A 370 65.45 170.21 98.12
C LYS A 370 64.58 171.46 98.08
N ILE A 371 63.35 171.37 98.57
CA ILE A 371 62.53 172.51 99.03
C ILE A 371 62.73 172.60 100.54
#